data_AF-A0A0U5GGC9-F1
#
_entry.id   AF-A0A0U5GGC9-F1
#
_cell.length_a   1.000
_cell.length_b   1.000
_cell.length_c   1.000
_cell.angle_alpha   90.00
_cell.angle_beta   90.00
_cell.angle_gamma   90.00
#
_symmetry.space_group_name_H-M   'P 1'
#
loop_
_entity.id
_entity.type
_entity.pdbx_description
1 polymer ?
#
loop_
_entity_poly.entity_id
_entity_poly.type
_entity_poly.pdbx_seq_one_letter_code
_entity_poly.pdbx_strand_id
1 'polypeptide(L)'
;MATTHIPAAPPKRRRIGVLTSGGDAPGMNGAVRAVVRMAIHSDCEAYAVFEGYEGLVNGGDMIRQLHWEDVRGWLSRGGTLIGSARCMSFRERPGRLRAAKNMILRGIDALVVCGGDGSLTGADVFRSEWPGLLDELVKTGELTTEQIKPYTVLNIVGLVGSIDNDMSGTDATIGCYSSLTRICDAVDDVFDTAFSHQRGFVIEVMGRHCGWLALMAAISTGADWLFIPEMPPREGWEDDMCETITKVGDQVLLSALRC
;
A
#
# COMPACT_ATOMS: atom_id res chain seq x y z
N MET A 1 -22.97 -32.80 13.48
CA MET A 1 -24.10 -32.13 12.79
C MET A 1 -23.49 -31.13 11.84
N ALA A 2 -23.53 -31.42 10.54
CA ALA A 2 -23.02 -30.51 9.51
C ALA A 2 -23.94 -29.28 9.48
N THR A 3 -23.42 -28.11 9.82
CA THR A 3 -24.11 -26.84 9.65
C THR A 3 -24.25 -26.59 8.16
N THR A 4 -25.44 -26.91 7.63
CA THR A 4 -25.87 -26.56 6.29
C THR A 4 -25.92 -25.04 6.19
N HIS A 5 -24.83 -24.43 5.70
CA HIS A 5 -24.84 -23.04 5.28
C HIS A 5 -25.80 -22.91 4.09
N ILE A 6 -27.03 -22.49 4.39
CA ILE A 6 -28.03 -22.12 3.39
C ILE A 6 -27.38 -21.10 2.44
N PRO A 7 -27.47 -21.26 1.11
CA PRO A 7 -26.89 -20.31 0.17
C PRO A 7 -27.53 -18.95 0.40
N ALA A 8 -26.72 -17.96 0.78
CA ALA A 8 -27.18 -16.59 0.89
C ALA A 8 -27.74 -16.16 -0.47
N ALA A 9 -29.01 -15.76 -0.50
CA ALA A 9 -29.58 -15.12 -1.68
C ALA A 9 -28.67 -13.97 -2.13
N PRO A 10 -28.55 -13.71 -3.44
CA PRO A 10 -27.70 -12.62 -3.93
C PRO A 10 -28.10 -11.33 -3.19
N PRO A 11 -27.13 -10.60 -2.63
CA PRO A 11 -27.41 -9.44 -1.81
C PRO A 11 -28.16 -8.41 -2.65
N LYS A 12 -29.14 -7.76 -2.02
CA LYS A 12 -29.96 -6.73 -2.66
C LYS A 12 -29.13 -5.54 -3.15
N ARG A 13 -27.93 -5.36 -2.57
CA ARG A 13 -26.94 -4.32 -2.87
C ARG A 13 -25.61 -4.96 -3.22
N ARG A 14 -24.85 -4.32 -4.11
CA ARG A 14 -23.46 -4.73 -4.40
C ARG A 14 -22.60 -4.53 -3.17
N ARG A 15 -21.58 -5.38 -2.99
CA ARG A 15 -20.65 -5.33 -1.86
C ARG A 15 -19.24 -5.05 -2.36
N ILE A 16 -18.62 -4.02 -1.81
CA ILE A 16 -17.27 -3.59 -2.18
C ILE A 16 -16.35 -3.85 -1.01
N GLY A 17 -15.35 -4.71 -1.21
CA GLY A 17 -14.27 -4.94 -0.27
C GLY A 17 -13.16 -3.91 -0.45
N VAL A 18 -12.52 -3.48 0.63
CA VAL A 18 -11.28 -2.72 0.62
C VAL A 18 -10.25 -3.37 1.53
N LEU A 19 -9.01 -3.45 1.05
CA LEU A 19 -7.88 -3.97 1.83
C LEU A 19 -6.65 -3.08 1.65
N THR A 20 -5.80 -3.05 2.67
CA THR A 20 -4.45 -2.50 2.58
C THR A 20 -3.44 -3.64 2.63
N SER A 21 -2.43 -3.61 1.76
CA SER A 21 -1.42 -4.66 1.68
C SER A 21 -0.04 -4.08 1.33
N GLY A 22 1.02 -4.72 1.84
CA GLY A 22 2.39 -4.25 1.68
C GLY A 22 2.86 -3.43 2.89
N GLY A 23 3.89 -2.60 2.69
CA GLY A 23 4.27 -1.60 3.70
C GLY A 23 3.18 -0.55 3.83
N ASP A 24 2.88 -0.11 5.05
CA ASP A 24 1.91 0.94 5.28
C ASP A 24 2.47 2.31 4.87
N ALA A 25 1.59 3.22 4.47
CA ALA A 25 1.96 4.57 4.08
C ALA A 25 0.99 5.59 4.70
N PRO A 26 1.47 6.76 5.16
CA PRO A 26 0.60 7.80 5.69
C PRO A 26 -0.45 8.22 4.64
N GLY A 27 -1.72 8.11 4.99
CA GLY A 27 -2.85 8.41 4.10
C GLY A 27 -3.68 7.19 3.70
N MET A 28 -3.21 5.96 3.95
CA MET A 28 -3.99 4.74 3.69
C MET A 28 -5.35 4.74 4.43
N ASN A 29 -5.41 5.21 5.67
CA ASN A 29 -6.67 5.39 6.39
C ASN A 29 -7.63 6.36 5.69
N GLY A 30 -7.10 7.43 5.10
CA GLY A 30 -7.87 8.38 4.30
C GLY A 30 -8.44 7.73 3.04
N ALA A 31 -7.64 6.89 2.36
CA ALA A 31 -8.06 6.12 1.20
C ALA A 31 -9.17 5.12 1.55
N VAL A 32 -8.98 4.30 2.59
CA VAL A 32 -10.00 3.34 3.07
C VAL A 32 -11.29 4.06 3.44
N ARG A 33 -11.21 5.17 4.20
CA ARG A 33 -12.36 5.99 4.54
C ARG A 33 -13.12 6.48 3.31
N ALA A 34 -12.41 6.96 2.28
CA ALA A 34 -13.02 7.44 1.05
C ALA A 34 -13.77 6.31 0.34
N VAL A 35 -13.14 5.14 0.19
CA VAL A 35 -13.77 3.96 -0.43
C VAL A 35 -15.03 3.55 0.33
N VAL A 36 -14.97 3.44 1.66
CA VAL A 36 -16.13 3.06 2.49
C VAL A 36 -17.28 4.05 2.32
N ARG A 37 -17.01 5.35 2.43
CA ARG A 37 -18.06 6.38 2.32
C ARG A 37 -18.64 6.46 0.91
N MET A 38 -17.81 6.33 -0.12
CA MET A 38 -18.28 6.34 -1.51
C MET A 38 -19.08 5.10 -1.87
N ALA A 39 -18.71 3.92 -1.36
CA ALA A 39 -19.50 2.71 -1.52
C ALA A 39 -20.90 2.89 -0.92
N ILE A 40 -20.99 3.36 0.35
CA ILE A 40 -22.27 3.61 1.02
C ILE A 40 -23.09 4.68 0.29
N HIS A 41 -22.45 5.77 -0.14
CA HIS A 41 -23.11 6.84 -0.91
C HIS A 41 -23.68 6.34 -2.24
N SER A 42 -23.04 5.33 -2.86
CA SER A 42 -23.45 4.73 -4.13
C SER A 42 -24.44 3.57 -3.98
N ASP A 43 -25.11 3.46 -2.82
CA ASP A 43 -26.04 2.38 -2.46
C ASP A 43 -25.42 0.96 -2.46
N CYS A 44 -24.11 0.87 -2.23
CA CYS A 44 -23.38 -0.38 -2.01
C CYS A 44 -23.14 -0.62 -0.50
N GLU A 45 -22.84 -1.87 -0.13
CA GLU A 45 -22.35 -2.21 1.21
C GLU A 45 -20.81 -2.22 1.20
N ALA A 46 -20.19 -1.54 2.16
CA ALA A 46 -18.75 -1.47 2.29
C ALA A 46 -18.22 -2.57 3.22
N TYR A 47 -17.16 -3.26 2.82
CA TYR A 47 -16.48 -4.26 3.62
C TYR A 47 -14.99 -3.91 3.73
N ALA A 48 -14.42 -4.04 4.92
CA ALA A 48 -12.98 -4.03 5.11
C ALA A 48 -12.44 -5.44 5.29
N VAL A 49 -11.30 -5.71 4.67
CA VAL A 49 -10.52 -6.93 4.87
C VAL A 49 -9.32 -6.56 5.75
N PHE A 50 -9.29 -7.13 6.95
CA PHE A 50 -8.25 -6.88 7.92
C PHE A 50 -6.98 -7.67 7.59
N GLU A 51 -5.81 -7.15 7.91
CA GLU A 51 -4.52 -7.80 7.67
C GLU A 51 -4.26 -8.16 6.19
N GLY A 52 -4.79 -7.36 5.27
CA GLY A 52 -4.56 -7.48 3.84
C GLY A 52 -4.99 -8.83 3.25
N TYR A 53 -4.15 -9.41 2.40
CA TYR A 53 -4.45 -10.72 1.78
C TYR A 53 -4.55 -11.86 2.79
N GLU A 54 -3.90 -11.75 3.95
CA GLU A 54 -3.97 -12.78 4.99
C GLU A 54 -5.39 -12.89 5.54
N GLY A 55 -6.04 -11.76 5.84
CA GLY A 55 -7.44 -11.78 6.24
C GLY A 55 -8.39 -12.20 5.13
N LEU A 56 -8.04 -11.92 3.86
CA LEU A 56 -8.83 -12.41 2.72
C LEU A 56 -8.82 -13.95 2.68
N VAL A 57 -7.66 -14.57 2.89
CA VAL A 57 -7.49 -16.04 2.95
C VAL A 57 -8.14 -16.63 4.19
N ASN A 58 -8.02 -15.98 5.35
CA ASN A 58 -8.55 -16.48 6.62
C ASN A 58 -10.08 -16.33 6.71
N GLY A 59 -10.65 -15.30 6.07
CA GLY A 59 -12.09 -15.09 6.02
C GLY A 59 -12.69 -14.80 7.40
N GLY A 60 -13.96 -15.18 7.58
CA GLY A 60 -14.66 -15.02 8.86
C GLY A 60 -14.64 -13.56 9.35
N ASP A 61 -14.24 -13.35 10.60
CA ASP A 61 -14.18 -12.03 11.23
C ASP A 61 -13.09 -11.12 10.65
N MET A 62 -12.22 -11.61 9.77
CA MET A 62 -11.26 -10.75 9.07
C MET A 62 -11.91 -9.96 7.92
N ILE A 63 -13.13 -10.31 7.51
CA ILE A 63 -13.89 -9.58 6.50
C ILE A 63 -15.15 -9.01 7.15
N ARG A 64 -15.13 -7.72 7.46
CA ARG A 64 -16.19 -7.05 8.24
C ARG A 64 -16.88 -5.98 7.40
N GLN A 65 -18.20 -5.91 7.53
CA GLN A 65 -18.95 -4.79 7.00
C GLN A 65 -18.63 -3.54 7.81
N LEU A 66 -18.41 -2.41 7.11
CA LEU A 66 -18.22 -1.10 7.71
C LEU A 66 -19.41 -0.19 7.40
N HIS A 67 -19.78 0.61 8.39
CA HIS A 67 -20.80 1.65 8.34
C HIS A 67 -20.14 3.04 8.28
N TRP A 68 -20.97 4.07 8.11
CA TRP A 68 -20.51 5.44 7.88
C TRP A 68 -19.65 6.00 9.02
N GLU A 69 -20.01 5.65 10.25
CA GLU A 69 -19.36 6.05 11.50
C GLU A 69 -18.07 5.29 11.79
N ASP A 70 -17.91 4.06 11.28
CA ASP A 70 -16.74 3.21 11.56
C ASP A 70 -15.43 3.85 11.08
N VAL A 71 -15.51 4.66 10.03
CA VAL A 71 -14.38 5.40 9.45
C VAL A 71 -14.30 6.87 9.87
N ARG A 72 -15.02 7.26 10.93
CA ARG A 72 -14.95 8.63 11.48
C ARG A 72 -13.57 8.90 12.06
N GLY A 73 -12.98 10.06 11.72
CA GLY A 73 -11.67 10.48 12.24
C GLY A 73 -10.46 9.80 11.60
N TRP A 74 -10.65 8.89 10.64
CA TRP A 74 -9.55 8.15 10.01
C TRP A 74 -8.60 9.04 9.18
N LEU A 75 -9.03 10.24 8.75
CA LEU A 75 -8.18 11.19 8.02
C LEU A 75 -6.93 11.62 8.79
N SER A 76 -6.99 11.64 10.13
CA SER A 76 -5.90 12.11 10.99
C SER A 76 -5.19 10.97 11.72
N ARG A 77 -5.24 9.74 11.21
CA ARG A 77 -4.62 8.56 11.81
C ARG A 77 -3.53 8.03 10.88
N GLY A 78 -2.35 7.75 11.44
CA GLY A 78 -1.22 7.15 10.73
C GLY A 78 -1.42 5.65 10.43
N GLY A 79 -0.57 5.13 9.54
CA GLY A 79 -0.57 3.73 9.10
C GLY A 79 -1.88 3.29 8.46
N THR A 80 -2.27 2.04 8.71
CA THR A 80 -3.57 1.48 8.33
C THR A 80 -4.27 0.83 9.52
N LEU A 81 -5.50 1.27 9.81
CA LEU A 81 -6.34 0.78 10.90
C LEU A 81 -6.97 -0.59 10.60
N ILE A 82 -6.91 -1.03 9.34
CA ILE A 82 -7.32 -2.38 8.95
C ILE A 82 -6.12 -3.34 8.85
N GLY A 83 -4.90 -2.91 9.19
CA GLY A 83 -3.72 -3.78 9.17
C GLY A 83 -3.21 -4.11 7.76
N SER A 84 -2.02 -4.72 7.68
CA SER A 84 -1.34 -5.02 6.41
C SER A 84 -0.32 -6.15 6.57
N ALA A 85 -0.80 -7.35 6.90
CA ALA A 85 0.07 -8.50 7.04
C ALA A 85 0.62 -8.99 5.68
N ARG A 86 1.86 -9.49 5.70
CA ARG A 86 2.42 -10.25 4.59
C ARG A 86 1.71 -11.60 4.51
N CYS A 87 1.23 -11.97 3.32
CA CYS A 87 0.53 -13.23 3.11
C CYS A 87 1.32 -14.12 2.14
N MET A 88 2.01 -15.13 2.66
CA MET A 88 2.71 -16.11 1.83
C MET A 88 1.72 -17.05 1.13
N SER A 89 0.63 -17.41 1.83
CA SER A 89 -0.34 -18.36 1.32
C SER A 89 -1.06 -17.86 0.07
N PHE A 90 -1.29 -16.55 -0.07
CA PHE A 90 -1.93 -15.95 -1.25
C PHE A 90 -1.05 -15.98 -2.51
N ARG A 91 0.27 -16.19 -2.37
CA ARG A 91 1.17 -16.44 -3.52
C ARG A 91 0.89 -17.78 -4.18
N GLU A 92 0.32 -18.71 -3.43
CA GLU A 92 -0.04 -20.04 -3.92
C GLU A 92 -1.52 -20.10 -4.30
N ARG A 93 -1.83 -20.90 -5.32
CA ARG A 93 -3.20 -21.08 -5.81
C ARG A 93 -4.19 -21.52 -4.71
N PRO A 94 -3.85 -22.42 -3.76
CA PRO A 94 -4.75 -22.79 -2.67
C PRO A 94 -5.11 -21.63 -1.73
N GLY A 95 -4.22 -20.65 -1.52
CA GLY A 95 -4.55 -19.44 -0.78
C GLY A 95 -5.55 -18.58 -1.54
N ARG A 96 -5.31 -18.37 -2.84
CA ARG A 96 -6.25 -17.62 -3.71
C ARG A 96 -7.62 -18.30 -3.80
N LEU A 97 -7.66 -19.64 -3.87
CA LEU A 97 -8.90 -20.41 -3.86
C LEU A 97 -9.73 -20.16 -2.59
N ARG A 98 -9.08 -20.20 -1.42
CA ARG A 98 -9.72 -19.87 -0.13
C ARG A 98 -10.19 -18.42 -0.07
N ALA A 99 -9.39 -17.48 -0.55
CA ALA A 99 -9.76 -16.07 -0.64
C ALA A 99 -10.99 -15.85 -1.52
N ALA A 100 -11.04 -16.45 -2.71
CA ALA A 100 -12.18 -16.39 -3.60
C ALA A 100 -13.45 -16.95 -2.93
N LYS A 101 -13.35 -18.13 -2.29
CA LYS A 101 -14.44 -18.70 -1.51
C LYS A 101 -14.96 -17.74 -0.45
N ASN A 102 -14.08 -17.13 0.33
CA ASN A 102 -14.48 -16.20 1.40
C ASN A 102 -15.17 -14.95 0.85
N MET A 103 -14.71 -14.41 -0.28
CA MET A 103 -15.36 -13.29 -0.95
C MET A 103 -16.77 -13.64 -1.42
N ILE A 104 -16.95 -14.81 -2.05
CA ILE A 104 -18.27 -15.29 -2.51
C ILE A 104 -19.21 -15.52 -1.34
N LEU A 105 -18.75 -16.13 -0.25
CA LEU A 105 -19.53 -16.33 0.97
C LEU A 105 -19.97 -15.00 1.62
N ARG A 106 -19.18 -13.94 1.44
CA ARG A 106 -19.53 -12.58 1.85
C ARG A 106 -20.28 -11.80 0.77
N GLY A 107 -20.48 -12.36 -0.42
CA GLY A 107 -21.17 -11.72 -1.54
C GLY A 107 -20.42 -10.54 -2.14
N ILE A 108 -19.08 -10.57 -2.11
CA ILE A 108 -18.19 -9.52 -2.61
C ILE A 108 -17.64 -9.93 -3.99
N ASP A 109 -17.87 -9.09 -5.00
CA ASP A 109 -17.36 -9.22 -6.39
C ASP A 109 -16.57 -7.98 -6.86
N ALA A 110 -16.37 -7.02 -5.96
CA ALA A 110 -15.57 -5.83 -6.19
C ALA A 110 -14.56 -5.64 -5.06
N LEU A 111 -13.29 -5.48 -5.40
CA LEU A 111 -12.19 -5.34 -4.45
C LEU A 111 -11.33 -4.12 -4.77
N VAL A 112 -11.17 -3.23 -3.80
CA VAL A 112 -10.24 -2.12 -3.85
C VAL A 112 -9.00 -2.48 -3.05
N VAL A 113 -7.84 -2.49 -3.70
CA VAL A 113 -6.56 -2.83 -3.08
C VAL A 113 -5.71 -1.57 -2.99
N CYS A 114 -5.38 -1.14 -1.77
CA CYS A 114 -4.45 -0.05 -1.52
C CYS A 114 -3.10 -0.61 -1.05
N GLY A 115 -2.04 -0.34 -1.79
CA GLY A 115 -0.72 -0.89 -1.47
C GLY A 115 0.36 -0.56 -2.49
N GLY A 116 1.52 -1.17 -2.33
CA GLY A 116 2.62 -1.08 -3.28
C GLY A 116 2.44 -1.96 -4.52
N ASP A 117 3.37 -1.85 -5.47
CA ASP A 117 3.37 -2.57 -6.74
C ASP A 117 3.13 -4.09 -6.62
N GLY A 118 3.84 -4.76 -5.69
CA GLY A 118 3.68 -6.20 -5.48
C GLY A 118 2.26 -6.61 -5.06
N SER A 119 1.57 -5.77 -4.28
CA SER A 119 0.17 -6.02 -3.90
C SER A 119 -0.78 -5.79 -5.08
N LEU A 120 -0.54 -4.77 -5.91
CA LEU A 120 -1.36 -4.49 -7.08
C LEU A 120 -1.21 -5.58 -8.16
N THR A 121 0.02 -6.07 -8.38
CA THR A 121 0.30 -7.22 -9.25
C THR A 121 -0.43 -8.48 -8.76
N GLY A 122 -0.39 -8.75 -7.45
CA GLY A 122 -1.12 -9.87 -6.86
C GLY A 122 -2.64 -9.77 -7.06
N ALA A 123 -3.19 -8.54 -7.05
CA ALA A 123 -4.59 -8.30 -7.34
C ALA A 123 -4.94 -8.65 -8.79
N ASP A 124 -4.12 -8.22 -9.76
CA ASP A 124 -4.38 -8.49 -11.18
C ASP A 124 -4.31 -9.98 -11.53
N VAL A 125 -3.32 -10.70 -10.98
CA VAL A 125 -3.24 -12.17 -11.10
C VAL A 125 -4.49 -12.82 -10.52
N PHE A 126 -4.96 -12.36 -9.35
CA PHE A 126 -6.14 -12.91 -8.72
C PHE A 126 -7.42 -12.68 -9.55
N ARG A 127 -7.57 -11.50 -10.16
CA ARG A 127 -8.67 -11.21 -11.10
C ARG A 127 -8.61 -12.09 -12.33
N SER A 128 -7.43 -12.25 -12.93
CA SER A 128 -7.24 -13.05 -14.14
C SER A 128 -7.53 -14.53 -13.91
N GLU A 129 -7.16 -15.05 -12.73
CA GLU A 129 -7.43 -16.44 -12.35
C GLU A 129 -8.87 -16.68 -11.84
N TRP A 130 -9.64 -15.62 -11.57
CA TRP A 130 -10.93 -15.69 -10.89
C TRP A 130 -11.91 -16.73 -11.46
N PRO A 131 -12.18 -16.79 -12.79
CA PRO A 131 -13.09 -17.80 -13.34
C PRO A 131 -12.61 -19.23 -13.07
N GLY A 132 -11.31 -19.48 -13.20
CA GLY A 132 -10.72 -20.79 -12.95
C GLY A 132 -10.75 -21.20 -11.48
N LEU A 133 -10.68 -20.24 -10.56
CA LEU A 133 -10.84 -20.49 -9.11
C LEU A 133 -12.30 -20.87 -8.80
N LEU A 134 -13.27 -20.19 -9.41
CA LEU A 134 -14.69 -20.50 -9.21
C LEU A 134 -15.06 -21.88 -9.76
N ASP A 135 -14.58 -22.24 -10.95
CA ASP A 135 -14.79 -23.56 -11.53
C ASP A 135 -14.23 -24.67 -10.63
N GLU A 136 -13.05 -24.44 -10.04
CA GLU A 136 -12.40 -25.35 -9.11
C GLU A 136 -13.19 -25.50 -7.80
N LEU A 137 -13.72 -24.40 -7.25
CA LEU A 137 -14.59 -24.41 -6.06
C LEU A 137 -15.89 -25.19 -6.30
N VAL A 138 -16.47 -25.12 -7.50
CA VAL A 138 -17.65 -25.92 -7.86
C VAL A 138 -17.30 -27.38 -8.03
N LYS A 139 -16.21 -27.70 -8.72
CA LYS A 139 -15.75 -29.09 -8.94
C LYS A 139 -15.41 -29.81 -7.63
N THR A 140 -14.84 -29.10 -6.67
CA THR A 140 -14.49 -29.63 -5.34
C THR A 140 -15.68 -29.70 -4.38
N GLY A 141 -16.84 -29.17 -4.77
CA GLY A 141 -18.06 -29.16 -3.96
C GLY A 141 -18.03 -28.14 -2.81
N GLU A 142 -17.06 -27.22 -2.81
CA GLU A 142 -16.94 -26.15 -1.82
C GLU A 142 -18.02 -25.07 -2.00
N LEU A 143 -18.48 -24.85 -3.24
CA LEU A 143 -19.56 -23.93 -3.62
C LEU A 143 -20.46 -24.56 -4.69
N THR A 144 -21.70 -24.10 -4.79
CA THR A 144 -22.61 -24.51 -5.88
C THR A 144 -22.58 -23.53 -7.06
N THR A 145 -22.99 -23.99 -8.24
CA THR A 145 -23.10 -23.17 -9.46
C THR A 145 -24.00 -21.95 -9.24
N GLU A 146 -25.07 -22.10 -8.47
CA GLU A 146 -26.02 -21.05 -8.13
C GLU A 146 -25.39 -19.97 -7.24
N GLN A 147 -24.50 -20.36 -6.32
CA GLN A 147 -23.79 -19.43 -5.45
C GLN A 147 -22.79 -18.56 -6.22
N ILE A 148 -22.12 -19.11 -7.24
CA ILE A 148 -21.11 -18.37 -8.01
C ILE A 148 -21.71 -17.54 -9.15
N LYS A 149 -22.90 -17.91 -9.65
CA LYS A 149 -23.56 -17.27 -10.81
C LYS A 149 -23.62 -15.73 -10.77
N PRO A 150 -23.93 -15.07 -9.63
CA PRO A 150 -23.94 -13.61 -9.59
C PRO A 150 -22.56 -12.94 -9.53
N TYR A 151 -21.48 -13.70 -9.32
CA TYR A 151 -20.14 -13.18 -9.02
C TYR A 151 -19.07 -13.72 -9.99
N THR A 152 -19.45 -14.03 -11.23
CA THR A 152 -18.56 -14.64 -12.24
C THR A 152 -17.38 -13.75 -12.64
N VAL A 153 -17.46 -12.46 -12.37
CA VAL A 153 -16.43 -11.47 -12.70
C VAL A 153 -15.98 -10.77 -11.42
N LEU A 154 -14.67 -10.75 -11.18
CA LEU A 154 -14.07 -9.92 -10.14
C LEU A 154 -13.68 -8.54 -10.72
N ASN A 155 -14.18 -7.49 -10.08
CA ASN A 155 -13.81 -6.12 -10.39
C ASN A 155 -12.72 -5.67 -9.40
N ILE A 156 -11.60 -5.15 -9.91
CA ILE A 156 -10.51 -4.66 -9.07
C ILE A 156 -10.21 -3.21 -9.40
N VAL A 157 -9.95 -2.43 -8.34
CA VAL A 157 -9.36 -1.10 -8.42
C VAL A 157 -8.11 -1.07 -7.56
N GLY A 158 -6.99 -0.60 -8.14
CA GLY A 158 -5.73 -0.40 -7.43
C GLY A 158 -5.57 1.05 -6.98
N LEU A 159 -5.12 1.25 -5.74
CA LEU A 159 -4.66 2.53 -5.20
C LEU A 159 -3.20 2.38 -4.77
N VAL A 160 -2.32 3.23 -5.27
CA VAL A 160 -0.88 3.12 -4.97
C VAL A 160 -0.57 3.79 -3.64
N GLY A 161 -0.36 2.99 -2.60
CA GLY A 161 0.09 3.43 -1.27
C GLY A 161 1.55 3.03 -1.05
N SER A 162 2.44 4.00 -1.12
CA SER A 162 3.89 3.82 -0.97
C SER A 162 4.53 5.15 -0.57
N ILE A 163 5.54 5.12 0.28
CA ILE A 163 6.36 6.30 0.59
C ILE A 163 7.42 6.55 -0.49
N ASP A 164 7.80 5.51 -1.23
CA ASP A 164 8.98 5.51 -2.11
C ASP A 164 8.75 6.32 -3.41
N ASN A 165 7.49 6.58 -3.78
CA ASN A 165 7.09 7.17 -5.07
C ASN A 165 7.65 6.45 -6.31
N ASP A 166 7.77 5.13 -6.22
CA ASP A 166 8.46 4.29 -7.20
C ASP A 166 7.51 3.62 -8.22
N MET A 167 6.27 4.10 -8.34
CA MET A 167 5.29 3.55 -9.27
C MET A 167 5.24 4.37 -10.57
N SER A 168 5.86 3.84 -11.62
CA SER A 168 5.80 4.46 -12.94
C SER A 168 4.36 4.59 -13.44
N GLY A 169 4.00 5.76 -13.96
CA GLY A 169 2.66 6.08 -14.45
C GLY A 169 1.79 6.92 -13.51
N THR A 170 2.23 7.15 -12.26
CA THR A 170 1.63 8.14 -11.36
C THR A 170 2.70 9.11 -10.86
N ASP A 171 2.38 10.40 -10.79
CA ASP A 171 3.33 11.42 -10.34
C ASP A 171 3.57 11.37 -8.82
N ALA A 172 2.56 10.93 -8.07
CA ALA A 172 2.59 10.86 -6.61
C ALA A 172 1.87 9.61 -6.09
N THR A 173 2.56 8.82 -5.26
CA THR A 173 1.97 7.73 -4.48
C THR A 173 1.43 8.24 -3.15
N ILE A 174 0.38 7.60 -2.63
CA ILE A 174 -0.20 7.96 -1.33
C ILE A 174 0.86 7.70 -0.25
N GLY A 175 1.33 8.78 0.38
CA GLY A 175 2.29 8.76 1.48
C GLY A 175 3.66 9.35 1.17
N CYS A 176 4.03 9.55 -0.11
CA CYS A 176 5.36 10.04 -0.47
C CYS A 176 5.66 11.43 0.12
N TYR A 177 4.76 12.40 -0.04
CA TYR A 177 4.92 13.74 0.54
C TYR A 177 4.91 13.74 2.07
N SER A 178 4.09 12.90 2.70
CA SER A 178 4.10 12.76 4.16
C SER A 178 5.44 12.24 4.67
N SER A 179 6.06 11.29 3.96
CA SER A 179 7.40 10.80 4.28
C SER A 179 8.46 11.87 4.03
N LEU A 180 8.35 12.62 2.91
CA LEU A 180 9.25 13.74 2.62
C LEU A 180 9.23 14.78 3.74
N THR A 181 8.05 15.16 4.24
CA THR A 181 7.94 16.08 5.38
C THR A 181 8.67 15.53 6.61
N ARG A 182 8.55 14.23 6.91
CA ARG A 182 9.28 13.62 8.03
C ARG A 182 10.79 13.61 7.84
N ILE A 183 11.27 13.43 6.61
CA ILE A 183 12.70 13.55 6.30
C ILE A 183 13.16 14.99 6.53
N CYS A 184 12.42 15.99 6.02
CA CYS A 184 12.78 17.40 6.20
C CYS A 184 12.82 17.79 7.68
N ASP A 185 11.77 17.44 8.45
CA ASP A 185 11.74 17.71 9.90
C ASP A 185 12.97 17.11 10.62
N ALA A 186 13.35 15.88 10.27
CA ALA A 186 14.49 15.21 10.88
C ALA A 186 15.85 15.82 10.47
N VAL A 187 15.96 16.31 9.23
CA VAL A 187 17.15 17.01 8.76
C VAL A 187 17.28 18.36 9.45
N ASP A 188 16.17 19.09 9.59
CA ASP A 188 16.13 20.38 10.29
C ASP A 188 16.57 20.23 11.76
N ASP A 189 16.10 19.19 12.46
CA ASP A 189 16.53 18.88 13.84
C ASP A 189 18.06 18.62 13.94
N VAL A 190 18.67 18.05 12.90
CA VAL A 190 20.12 17.78 12.83
C VAL A 190 20.89 19.02 12.39
N PHE A 191 20.26 19.94 11.65
CA PHE A 191 20.91 21.11 11.06
C PHE A 191 21.54 22.02 12.12
N ASP A 192 20.80 22.33 13.20
CA ASP A 192 21.27 23.23 14.26
C ASP A 192 22.53 22.71 14.97
N THR A 193 22.61 21.40 15.19
CA THR A 193 23.79 20.77 15.81
C THR A 193 24.96 20.64 14.84
N ALA A 194 24.68 20.39 13.55
CA ALA A 194 25.69 20.37 12.50
C ALA A 194 26.39 21.72 12.37
N PHE A 195 25.60 22.80 12.32
CA PHE A 195 26.09 24.16 12.22
C PHE A 195 26.91 24.57 13.45
N SER A 196 26.43 24.26 14.66
CA SER A 196 27.08 24.64 15.92
C SER A 196 28.49 24.04 16.09
N HIS A 197 28.73 22.85 15.54
CA HIS A 197 29.99 22.12 15.68
C HIS A 197 30.80 21.99 14.39
N GLN A 198 30.36 22.62 13.30
CA GLN A 198 30.98 22.52 11.98
C GLN A 198 31.21 21.06 11.53
N ARG A 199 30.17 20.21 11.63
CA ARG A 199 30.20 18.78 11.25
C ARG A 199 29.43 18.45 9.97
N GLY A 200 30.03 17.68 9.07
CA GLY A 200 29.29 16.99 8.00
C GLY A 200 28.46 15.82 8.54
N PHE A 201 27.29 15.54 7.93
CA PHE A 201 26.37 14.49 8.40
C PHE A 201 26.36 13.18 7.60
N VAL A 202 25.64 12.97 6.51
CA VAL A 202 25.28 11.70 5.86
C VAL A 202 24.01 11.18 6.48
N ILE A 203 22.92 11.30 5.72
CA ILE A 203 21.57 11.04 6.18
C ILE A 203 21.03 9.94 5.27
N GLU A 204 20.91 8.72 5.78
CA GLU A 204 20.30 7.63 5.00
C GLU A 204 18.77 7.76 5.04
N VAL A 205 18.11 7.68 3.89
CA VAL A 205 16.66 7.79 3.77
C VAL A 205 16.07 6.57 3.08
N MET A 206 14.78 6.34 3.33
CA MET A 206 14.02 5.31 2.63
C MET A 206 13.79 5.70 1.16
N GLY A 207 13.26 4.76 0.36
CA GLY A 207 13.03 4.93 -1.08
C GLY A 207 13.25 3.63 -1.87
N ARG A 208 13.75 2.57 -1.22
CA ARG A 208 14.00 1.24 -1.81
C ARG A 208 15.00 1.30 -2.97
N HIS A 209 14.50 1.39 -4.20
CA HIS A 209 15.29 1.48 -5.42
C HIS A 209 14.94 2.74 -6.20
N CYS A 210 14.29 3.71 -5.55
CA CYS A 210 13.91 4.99 -6.11
C CYS A 210 14.46 6.13 -5.26
N GLY A 211 15.23 7.01 -5.89
CA GLY A 211 15.83 8.18 -5.27
C GLY A 211 14.89 9.37 -5.08
N TRP A 212 13.58 9.24 -5.32
CA TRP A 212 12.65 10.37 -5.25
C TRP A 212 12.66 11.07 -3.89
N LEU A 213 12.61 10.29 -2.79
CA LEU A 213 12.67 10.85 -1.43
C LEU A 213 13.99 11.56 -1.17
N ALA A 214 15.12 10.93 -1.53
CA ALA A 214 16.45 11.49 -1.37
C ALA A 214 16.63 12.78 -2.19
N LEU A 215 16.19 12.78 -3.45
CA LEU A 215 16.26 13.94 -4.34
C LEU A 215 15.41 15.10 -3.83
N MET A 216 14.15 14.84 -3.48
CA MET A 216 13.24 15.88 -3.00
C MET A 216 13.68 16.43 -1.64
N ALA A 217 14.19 15.58 -0.74
CA ALA A 217 14.75 16.02 0.53
C ALA A 217 16.00 16.89 0.30
N ALA A 218 16.93 16.45 -0.56
CA ALA A 218 18.13 17.21 -0.89
C ALA A 218 17.82 18.63 -1.39
N ILE A 219 16.84 18.77 -2.29
CA ILE A 219 16.40 20.07 -2.80
C ILE A 219 15.76 20.90 -1.68
N SER A 220 14.97 20.28 -0.81
CA SER A 220 14.22 20.97 0.25
C SER A 220 15.10 21.45 1.40
N THR A 221 16.17 20.71 1.71
CA THR A 221 17.04 20.96 2.86
C THR A 221 18.39 21.59 2.47
N GLY A 222 18.65 21.79 1.18
CA GLY A 222 19.90 22.37 0.69
C GLY A 222 21.11 21.45 0.82
N ALA A 223 20.95 20.16 0.52
CA ALA A 223 22.04 19.19 0.58
C ALA A 223 23.15 19.49 -0.43
N ASP A 224 24.41 19.38 0.01
CA ASP A 224 25.60 19.60 -0.83
C ASP A 224 25.87 18.46 -1.83
N TRP A 225 25.44 17.24 -1.49
CA TRP A 225 25.64 16.06 -2.32
C TRP A 225 24.51 15.04 -2.15
N LEU A 226 24.26 14.23 -3.18
CA LEU A 226 23.13 13.30 -3.24
C LEU A 226 23.57 11.96 -3.85
N PHE A 227 23.12 10.85 -3.28
CA PHE A 227 23.27 9.51 -3.87
C PHE A 227 21.89 8.92 -4.19
N ILE A 228 21.61 8.77 -5.48
CA ILE A 228 20.38 8.14 -5.95
C ILE A 228 20.67 7.00 -6.92
N PRO A 229 19.88 5.91 -6.88
CA PRO A 229 20.08 4.76 -7.76
C PRO A 229 19.88 5.09 -9.24
N GLU A 230 19.08 6.11 -9.56
CA GLU A 230 18.87 6.59 -10.93
C GLU A 230 20.10 7.29 -11.52
N MET A 231 21.04 7.72 -10.66
CA MET A 231 22.31 8.33 -11.05
C MET A 231 23.46 7.72 -10.24
N PRO A 232 23.88 6.48 -10.55
CA PRO A 232 24.93 5.79 -9.82
C PRO A 232 26.24 6.59 -9.78
N PRO A 233 27.02 6.51 -8.68
CA PRO A 233 28.28 7.21 -8.57
C PRO A 233 29.25 6.76 -9.66
N ARG A 234 29.92 7.72 -10.30
CA ARG A 234 30.96 7.48 -11.31
C ARG A 234 32.31 7.27 -10.62
N GLU A 235 33.28 6.68 -11.31
CA GLU A 235 34.66 6.65 -10.80
C GLU A 235 35.15 8.08 -10.52
N GLY A 236 35.74 8.31 -9.35
CA GLY A 236 36.19 9.63 -8.92
C GLY A 236 35.11 10.51 -8.28
N TRP A 237 33.91 9.98 -7.99
CA TRP A 237 32.86 10.72 -7.28
C TRP A 237 33.34 11.25 -5.92
N GLU A 238 34.30 10.56 -5.29
CA GLU A 238 34.90 10.96 -4.02
C GLU A 238 35.59 12.31 -4.15
N ASP A 239 36.35 12.50 -5.23
CA ASP A 239 37.10 13.72 -5.52
C ASP A 239 36.13 14.87 -5.88
N ASP A 240 35.14 14.60 -6.74
CA ASP A 240 34.11 15.57 -7.13
C ASP A 240 33.30 16.06 -5.91
N MET A 241 32.94 15.12 -5.02
CA MET A 241 32.25 15.42 -3.77
C MET A 241 33.14 16.26 -2.85
N CYS A 242 34.39 15.86 -2.64
CA CYS A 242 35.33 16.61 -1.81
C CYS A 242 35.58 18.02 -2.37
N GLU A 243 35.70 18.17 -3.68
CA GLU A 243 35.88 19.47 -4.34
C GLU A 243 34.65 20.36 -4.14
N THR A 244 33.46 19.81 -4.33
CA THR A 244 32.18 20.54 -4.16
C THR A 244 32.04 21.03 -2.72
N ILE A 245 32.26 20.15 -1.74
CA ILE A 245 32.13 20.47 -0.31
C ILE A 245 33.19 21.50 0.12
N THR A 246 34.43 21.37 -0.36
CA THR A 246 35.51 22.30 -0.01
C THR A 246 35.26 23.70 -0.61
N LYS A 247 34.63 23.80 -1.78
CA LYS A 247 34.25 25.09 -2.39
C LYS A 247 33.18 25.84 -1.61
N VAL A 248 32.26 25.12 -0.97
CA VAL A 248 31.17 25.73 -0.18
C VAL A 248 31.70 26.32 1.13
N GLY A 249 32.84 25.84 1.63
CA GLY A 249 33.83 26.60 2.41
C GLY A 249 33.47 27.09 3.82
N ASP A 250 32.22 27.43 4.13
CA ASP A 250 31.82 28.07 5.40
C ASP A 250 30.40 27.73 5.87
N GLN A 251 29.65 26.88 5.15
CA GLN A 251 28.33 26.42 5.57
C GLN A 251 28.26 24.92 5.51
N VAL A 252 28.40 24.36 6.70
CA VAL A 252 28.43 22.94 6.99
C VAL A 252 27.08 22.32 6.68
N LEU A 253 27.03 21.42 5.70
CA LEU A 253 26.30 20.17 5.79
C LEU A 253 27.01 19.14 4.90
N LEU A 254 26.86 17.87 5.22
CA LEU A 254 27.28 16.80 4.31
C LEU A 254 26.12 15.85 4.30
N SER A 255 24.90 16.28 3.96
CA SER A 255 23.78 15.35 3.91
C SER A 255 23.86 14.56 2.60
N ALA A 256 24.77 13.59 2.54
CA ALA A 256 24.71 12.55 1.54
C ALA A 256 23.43 11.74 1.81
N LEU A 257 22.37 12.08 1.09
CA LEU A 257 21.14 11.32 1.11
C LEU A 257 21.34 10.07 0.27
N ARG A 258 21.32 8.92 0.93
CA ARG A 258 21.42 7.61 0.27
C ARG A 258 20.10 6.88 0.42
N CYS A 259 19.62 6.35 -0.70
CA CYS A 259 18.48 5.43 -0.78
C CYS A 259 18.92 3.96 -0.61
#